data_AF-A0A2A5VV65-F1
#
_entry.id   AF-A0A2A5VV65-F1
#
_cell.length_a   1.000
_cell.length_b   1.000
_cell.length_c   1.000
_cell.angle_alpha   90.00
_cell.angle_beta   90.00
_cell.angle_gamma   90.00
#
_symmetry.space_group_name_H-M   'P 1'
#
loop_
_entity.id
_entity.type
_entity.pdbx_description
1 polymer ?
#
loop_
_entity_poly.entity_id
_entity_poly.type
_entity_poly.pdbx_seq_one_letter_code
_entity_poly.pdbx_strand_id
1 'polypeptide(L)'
;MARRDGRLIFKLAFRRNPAVLIPNSPKGETTSFYFVTRPPGGGAQYAVHEISRDGWKGAELKTLSSLTREWPTLVKDNYNQTLTYWQLPLIELFL
;
A
#
# COMPACT_ATOMS: atom_id res chain seq x y z
N MET A 1 -13.96 -10.16 1.26
CA MET A 1 -13.88 -9.26 0.09
C MET A 1 -12.57 -8.51 0.07
N ALA A 2 -12.40 -7.44 0.88
CA ALA A 2 -11.15 -6.72 1.19
C ALA A 2 -9.80 -7.35 0.75
N ARG A 3 -9.41 -8.50 1.33
CA ARG A 3 -8.15 -9.19 1.00
C ARG A 3 -8.05 -9.69 -0.45
N ARG A 4 -9.14 -10.19 -1.01
CA ARG A 4 -9.20 -10.68 -2.40
C ARG A 4 -9.10 -9.51 -3.37
N ASP A 5 -9.75 -8.40 -3.03
CA ASP A 5 -9.79 -7.19 -3.84
C ASP A 5 -8.44 -6.46 -3.81
N GLY A 6 -7.83 -6.31 -2.63
CA GLY A 6 -6.47 -5.77 -2.50
C GLY A 6 -5.41 -6.59 -3.23
N ARG A 7 -5.54 -7.92 -3.24
CA ARG A 7 -4.65 -8.80 -4.06
C ARG A 7 -4.82 -8.56 -5.55
N LEU A 8 -6.05 -8.37 -6.02
CA LEU A 8 -6.33 -8.12 -7.43
C LEU A 8 -5.75 -6.75 -7.84
N ILE A 9 -5.98 -5.72 -7.02
CA ILE A 9 -5.48 -4.35 -7.24
C ILE A 9 -3.96 -4.34 -7.31
N PHE A 10 -3.26 -4.96 -6.35
CA PHE A 10 -1.79 -5.06 -6.40
C PHE A 10 -1.28 -5.80 -7.62
N LYS A 11 -1.91 -6.92 -7.98
CA LYS A 11 -1.54 -7.67 -9.20
C LYS A 11 -1.70 -6.82 -10.46
N LEU A 12 -2.78 -6.04 -10.56
CA LEU A 12 -3.01 -5.15 -11.69
C LEU A 12 -2.00 -3.99 -11.70
N ALA A 13 -1.72 -3.40 -10.55
CA ALA A 13 -0.78 -2.29 -10.42
C ALA A 13 0.65 -2.72 -10.79
N PHE A 14 1.11 -3.89 -10.34
CA PHE A 14 2.42 -4.46 -10.72
C PHE A 14 2.50 -5.04 -12.14
N ARG A 15 1.35 -5.25 -12.81
CA ARG A 15 1.34 -5.54 -14.25
C ARG A 15 1.63 -4.29 -15.07
N ARG A 16 1.18 -3.14 -14.59
CA ARG A 16 1.34 -1.84 -15.28
C ARG A 16 2.65 -1.16 -14.91
N ASN A 17 3.09 -1.27 -13.65
CA ASN A 17 4.22 -0.51 -13.12
C ASN A 17 5.22 -1.38 -12.35
N PRO A 18 6.52 -1.04 -12.38
CA PRO A 18 7.55 -1.74 -11.62
C PRO A 18 7.50 -1.43 -10.11
N ALA A 19 6.86 -0.33 -9.71
CA ALA A 19 6.75 0.14 -8.34
C ALA A 19 5.40 0.84 -8.09
N VAL A 20 4.95 0.85 -6.84
CA VAL A 20 3.72 1.52 -6.40
C VAL A 20 3.89 2.14 -5.01
N LEU A 21 3.16 3.22 -4.72
CA LEU A 21 3.00 3.74 -3.35
C LEU A 21 1.65 3.31 -2.77
N ILE A 22 1.68 2.84 -1.53
CA ILE A 22 0.46 2.57 -0.75
C ILE A 22 0.48 3.33 0.57
N PRO A 23 -0.66 3.82 1.05
CA PRO A 23 -0.73 4.36 2.40
C PRO A 23 -0.50 3.24 3.43
N ASN A 24 0.23 3.58 4.49
CA ASN A 24 0.31 2.82 5.71
C ASN A 24 -0.64 3.45 6.73
N SER A 25 -1.82 2.86 6.88
CA SER A 25 -2.92 3.39 7.69
C SER A 25 -3.24 2.49 8.88
N PRO A 26 -2.34 2.35 9.87
CA PRO A 26 -2.64 1.58 11.08
C PRO A 26 -3.88 2.18 11.77
N LYS A 27 -4.85 1.32 12.11
CA LYS A 27 -6.17 1.73 12.64
C LYS A 27 -6.94 2.70 11.71
N GLY A 28 -6.59 2.78 10.43
CA GLY A 28 -7.25 3.64 9.47
C GLY A 28 -6.65 5.03 9.29
N GLU A 29 -5.69 5.43 10.11
CA GLU A 29 -5.07 6.76 10.00
C GLU A 29 -3.75 6.64 9.24
N THR A 30 -3.64 7.28 8.08
CA THR A 30 -2.40 7.28 7.30
C THR A 30 -1.30 8.02 8.06
N THR A 31 -0.29 7.28 8.50
CA THR A 31 0.86 7.83 9.26
C THR A 31 2.14 7.84 8.45
N SER A 32 2.24 6.96 7.45
CA SER A 32 3.35 6.88 6.49
C SER A 32 2.86 6.31 5.15
N PHE A 33 3.75 6.23 4.17
CA PHE A 33 3.52 5.55 2.90
C PHE A 33 4.55 4.46 2.70
N TYR A 34 4.18 3.35 2.07
CA TYR A 34 5.10 2.32 1.64
C TYR A 34 5.36 2.45 0.15
N PHE A 35 6.62 2.64 -0.23
CA PHE A 35 7.11 2.45 -1.59
C PHE A 35 7.42 0.98 -1.80
N VAL A 36 6.63 0.33 -2.66
CA VAL A 36 6.67 -1.11 -2.88
C VAL A 36 7.16 -1.39 -4.29
N THR A 37 8.25 -2.13 -4.42
CA THR A 37 8.78 -2.57 -5.72
C THR A 37 8.49 -4.04 -5.96
N ARG A 38 8.61 -4.46 -7.22
CA ARG A 38 8.47 -5.86 -7.61
C ARG A 38 9.38 -6.78 -6.76
N PRO A 39 8.95 -8.03 -6.45
CA PRO A 39 9.78 -9.03 -5.77
C PRO A 39 11.20 -9.13 -6.35
N PRO A 40 12.26 -9.03 -5.53
CA PRO A 40 13.65 -9.02 -5.99
C PRO A 40 14.14 -10.34 -6.64
N GLY A 41 13.36 -11.43 -6.58
CA GLY A 41 13.70 -12.70 -7.25
C GLY A 41 12.51 -13.52 -7.74
N GLY A 42 11.31 -12.91 -7.84
CA GLY A 42 10.05 -13.65 -7.91
C GLY A 42 9.64 -14.22 -6.54
N GLY A 43 8.36 -14.60 -6.39
CA GLY A 43 7.82 -15.13 -5.12
C GLY A 43 6.70 -14.28 -4.50
N ALA A 44 6.41 -14.54 -3.22
CA ALA A 44 5.24 -13.98 -2.51
C ALA A 44 5.52 -12.72 -1.66
N GLN A 45 6.77 -12.23 -1.65
CA GLN A 45 7.24 -11.10 -0.86
C GLN A 45 7.61 -9.91 -1.75
N TYR A 46 7.52 -8.71 -1.21
CA TYR A 46 7.80 -7.44 -1.89
C TYR A 46 8.87 -6.68 -1.12
N ALA A 47 9.74 -5.97 -1.83
CA ALA A 47 10.66 -5.03 -1.21
C ALA A 47 9.91 -3.71 -0.94
N VAL A 48 10.02 -3.22 0.28
CA VAL A 48 9.24 -2.10 0.78
C VAL A 48 10.15 -1.11 1.47
N HIS A 49 9.99 0.16 1.14
CA HIS A 49 10.55 1.27 1.91
C HIS A 49 9.41 2.05 2.54
N GLU A 50 9.46 2.25 3.85
CA GLU A 50 8.54 3.17 4.51
C GLU A 50 9.04 4.60 4.36
N ILE A 51 8.12 5.50 3.99
CA ILE A 51 8.31 6.94 3.90
C ILE A 51 7.44 7.56 5.00
N SER A 52 8.06 7.95 6.11
CA SER A 52 7.41 8.64 7.21
C SER A 52 7.75 10.13 7.22
N ARG A 53 7.27 10.88 8.23
CA ARG A 53 7.66 12.27 8.45
C ARG A 53 9.16 12.46 8.67
N ASP A 54 9.82 11.43 9.20
CA ASP A 54 11.27 11.43 9.47
C ASP A 54 12.10 11.04 8.23
N GLY A 55 11.44 10.76 7.10
CA GLY A 55 12.06 10.40 5.83
C GLY A 55 11.95 8.91 5.50
N TRP A 56 12.91 8.43 4.70
CA TRP A 56 12.95 7.06 4.20
C TRP A 56 13.56 6.11 5.23
N LYS A 57 12.89 5.00 5.47
CA LYS A 57 13.43 3.88 6.25
C LYS A 57 14.09 2.85 5.33
N GLY A 58 14.91 1.99 5.94
CA GLY A 58 15.57 0.88 5.25
C GLY A 58 14.57 -0.08 4.59
N ALA A 59 15.02 -0.77 3.54
CA ALA A 59 14.22 -1.76 2.85
C ALA A 59 13.88 -2.94 3.76
N GLU A 60 12.61 -3.36 3.75
CA GLU A 60 12.15 -4.58 4.39
C GLU A 60 11.36 -5.46 3.41
N LEU A 61 11.29 -6.76 3.69
CA LEU A 61 10.48 -7.69 2.91
C LEU A 61 9.12 -7.87 3.58
N LYS A 62 8.04 -7.50 2.88
CA LYS A 62 6.67 -7.74 3.34
C LYS A 62 5.92 -8.71 2.42
N THR A 63 5.02 -9.49 3.00
CA THR A 63 4.05 -10.29 2.23
C THR A 63 2.88 -9.41 1.77
N LEU A 64 2.17 -9.85 0.74
CA LEU A 64 0.93 -9.20 0.31
C LEU A 64 -0.09 -9.05 1.46
N SER A 65 -0.20 -10.08 2.31
CA SER A 65 -1.12 -10.07 3.46
C SER A 65 -0.75 -9.00 4.48
N SER A 66 0.54 -8.71 4.66
CA SER A 66 1.01 -7.62 5.52
C SER A 66 0.69 -6.26 4.92
N LEU A 67 0.95 -6.06 3.61
CA LEU A 67 0.69 -4.80 2.92
C LEU A 67 -0.80 -4.44 2.88
N THR A 68 -1.65 -5.43 2.60
CA THR A 68 -3.10 -5.22 2.46
C THR A 68 -3.82 -5.07 3.81
N ARG A 69 -3.18 -5.35 4.94
CA ARG A 69 -3.79 -5.26 6.28
C ARG A 69 -4.04 -3.82 6.71
N GLU A 70 -3.10 -2.94 6.41
CA GLU A 70 -3.08 -1.53 6.86
C GLU A 70 -3.39 -0.56 5.72
N TRP A 71 -3.77 -1.10 4.55
CA TRP A 71 -4.13 -0.29 3.39
C TRP A 71 -5.48 0.44 3.52
N PRO A 72 -6.54 -0.15 4.12
CA PRO A 72 -7.80 0.55 4.29
C PRO A 72 -7.61 1.82 5.12
N THR A 73 -8.01 2.95 4.56
CA THR A 73 -7.91 4.26 5.22
C THR A 73 -9.29 4.67 5.69
N LEU A 74 -9.39 5.09 6.95
CA LEU A 74 -10.61 5.64 7.52
C LEU A 74 -10.66 7.14 7.22
N VAL A 75 -11.76 7.57 6.61
CA VAL A 75 -12.02 8.97 6.28
C VAL A 75 -13.34 9.35 6.93
N LYS A 76 -13.43 10.57 7.44
CA LYS A 76 -14.69 11.12 7.94
C LYS A 76 -15.41 11.85 6.83
N ASP A 77 -16.70 11.58 6.68
CA ASP A 77 -17.54 12.37 5.77
C ASP A 77 -18.00 13.69 6.41
N ASN A 78 -18.76 14.48 5.65
CA ASN A 78 -19.31 15.76 6.11
C ASN A 78 -20.33 15.62 7.25
N TYR A 79 -20.77 14.40 7.55
CA TYR A 79 -21.68 14.05 8.64
C TYR A 79 -20.96 13.40 9.83
N ASN A 80 -19.62 13.43 9.85
CA ASN A 80 -18.74 12.83 10.86
C ASN A 80 -18.92 11.29 10.97
N GLN A 81 -19.43 10.65 9.92
CA GLN A 81 -19.48 9.19 9.79
C GLN A 81 -18.11 8.67 9.33
N THR A 82 -17.71 7.52 9.88
CA THR A 82 -16.44 6.89 9.53
C THR A 82 -16.62 5.98 8.32
N LEU A 83 -15.98 6.33 7.21
CA LEU A 83 -15.97 5.57 5.97
C LEU A 83 -14.63 4.86 5.80
N THR A 84 -14.66 3.62 5.32
CA THR A 84 -13.44 2.85 5.00
C THR A 84 -13.18 2.87 3.50
N TYR A 85 -12.06 3.45 3.09
CA TYR A 85 -11.66 3.53 1.69
C TYR A 85 -10.45 2.63 1.40
N TRP A 86 -10.57 1.84 0.34
CA TRP A 86 -9.42 1.23 -0.31
C TRP A 86 -8.86 2.25 -1.30
N GLN A 87 -7.79 2.92 -0.92
CA GLN A 87 -7.11 3.83 -1.83
C GLN A 87 -6.40 2.99 -2.89
N LEU A 88 -6.63 3.28 -4.17
CA LEU A 88 -5.81 2.70 -5.23
C LEU A 88 -4.35 3.10 -5.00
N PRO A 89 -3.39 2.21 -5.28
CA PRO A 89 -1.98 2.57 -5.18
C PRO A 89 -1.74 3.76 -6.10
N LEU A 90 -1.33 4.88 -5.53
CA LEU A 90 -1.12 6.12 -6.26
C LEU A 90 0.32 6.17 -6.76
N ILE A 91 0.48 6.68 -7.98
CA ILE A 91 1.73 6.96 -8.69
C ILE A 91 2.29 5.76 -9.47
N GLU A 92 2.03 5.80 -10.77
CA GLU A 92 2.75 5.10 -11.81
C GLU A 92 4.05 5.87 -12.08
N LEU A 93 5.19 5.37 -11.61
CA LEU A 93 6.48 5.91 -12.05
C LEU A 93 6.85 5.24 -13.38
N PHE A 94 6.62 5.94 -14.50
CA PHE A 94 7.26 5.61 -15.77
C PHE A 94 8.75 5.94 -15.62
N LEU A 95 9.58 4.90 -15.53
CA LEU A 95 11.03 5.01 -15.68
C LEU A 95 11.39 4.98 -17.17
#